data_AF-T1GBW3-F1
#
_entry.id   AF-T1GBW3-F1
#
_cell.length_a   1.000
_cell.length_b   1.000
_cell.length_c   1.000
_cell.angle_alpha   90.00
_cell.angle_beta   90.00
_cell.angle_gamma   90.00
#
_symmetry.space_group_name_H-M   'P 1'
#
loop_
_entity.id
_entity.type
_entity.pdbx_description
1 polymer ?
#
loop_
_entity_poly.entity_id
_entity_poly.type
_entity_poly.pdbx_seq_one_letter_code
_entity_poly.pdbx_strand_id
1 'polypeptide(L)'
;MRWCDLVEGDSEQTGLPDWRKSAQRPLTEISTRSSKTTTRPEVDKAIHSIKNNKSASTDGIHPELLKTAGESFNRIFHDILTKIWSSKKMSQEWNLSIICPVFKNGIEVRLRPTEEST
;
A
#
# COMPACT_ATOMS: atom_id res chain seq x y z
N MET A 1 -37.87 -14.33 2.09
CA MET A 1 -37.43 -15.64 2.61
C MET A 1 -35.92 -15.59 2.74
N ARG A 2 -35.42 -15.77 3.97
CA ARG A 2 -34.03 -15.48 4.38
C ARG A 2 -33.11 -16.65 4.03
N TRP A 3 -31.89 -16.33 3.63
CA TRP A 3 -30.78 -17.23 3.30
C TRP A 3 -30.17 -17.94 4.53
N CYS A 4 -30.94 -18.24 5.57
CA CYS A 4 -30.43 -18.85 6.81
C CYS A 4 -30.88 -20.31 7.04
N ASP A 5 -31.70 -20.89 6.17
CA ASP A 5 -32.34 -22.19 6.44
C ASP A 5 -31.78 -23.34 5.59
N LEU A 6 -30.47 -23.35 5.33
CA LEU A 6 -29.81 -24.49 4.67
C LEU A 6 -28.50 -24.84 5.40
N VAL A 7 -28.63 -25.51 6.54
CA VAL A 7 -27.54 -26.24 7.19
C VAL A 7 -28.08 -27.63 7.52
N GLU A 8 -27.56 -28.64 6.84
CA GLU A 8 -27.30 -29.98 7.38
C GLU A 8 -26.55 -30.77 6.31
N GLY A 9 -25.33 -31.23 6.62
CA GLY A 9 -24.64 -32.23 5.80
C GLY A 9 -23.20 -31.89 5.43
N ASP A 10 -22.30 -32.60 6.12
CA ASP A 10 -21.05 -33.16 5.61
C ASP A 10 -19.77 -32.31 5.59
N SER A 11 -18.99 -32.59 6.64
CA SER A 11 -17.57 -32.94 6.58
C SER A 11 -16.95 -33.06 5.19
N GLU A 12 -16.16 -32.06 4.81
CA GLU A 12 -14.96 -32.29 4.03
C GLU A 12 -13.90 -31.26 4.45
N GLN A 13 -12.84 -31.77 5.07
CA GLN A 13 -11.62 -31.03 5.38
C GLN A 13 -10.94 -30.63 4.08
N THR A 14 -11.40 -29.52 3.50
CA THR A 14 -10.66 -28.80 2.48
C THR A 14 -9.70 -27.86 3.20
N GLY A 15 -8.40 -28.08 3.00
CA GLY A 15 -7.31 -27.30 3.57
C GLY A 15 -7.21 -25.88 3.00
N LEU A 16 -8.29 -25.11 3.13
CA LEU A 16 -8.33 -23.69 2.82
C LEU A 16 -8.01 -22.91 4.10
N PRO A 17 -7.01 -22.02 4.12
CA PRO A 17 -6.71 -21.25 5.32
C PRO A 17 -7.94 -20.40 5.68
N ASP A 18 -8.52 -20.71 6.83
CA ASP A 18 -9.66 -19.98 7.39
C ASP A 18 -9.19 -18.57 7.80
N TRP A 19 -9.30 -17.63 6.86
CA TRP A 19 -8.92 -16.24 7.08
C TRP A 19 -9.68 -15.61 8.24
N ARG A 20 -10.88 -16.13 8.61
CA ARG A 20 -11.64 -15.62 9.76
C ARG A 20 -10.92 -15.86 11.08
N LYS A 21 -10.16 -16.95 11.21
CA LYS A 21 -9.28 -17.16 12.38
C LYS A 21 -8.04 -16.26 12.35
N SER A 22 -7.66 -15.73 11.19
CA SER A 22 -6.60 -14.70 11.08
C SER A 22 -7.09 -13.28 11.40
N ALA A 23 -8.39 -13.01 11.29
CA ALA A 23 -8.97 -11.70 11.58
C ALA A 23 -9.04 -11.41 13.09
N GLN A 24 -9.05 -12.45 13.93
CA GLN A 24 -8.97 -12.32 15.39
C GLN A 24 -7.53 -12.39 15.90
N ARG A 25 -6.60 -11.67 15.25
CA ARG A 25 -5.32 -11.36 15.90
C ARG A 25 -5.60 -10.35 17.01
N PRO A 26 -5.37 -10.67 18.29
CA PRO A 26 -5.50 -9.68 19.35
C PRO A 26 -4.58 -8.50 19.05
N LEU A 27 -5.09 -7.27 19.23
CA LEU A 27 -4.38 -5.99 18.99
C LEU A 27 -3.11 -5.82 19.86
N THR A 28 -2.73 -6.83 20.64
CA THR A 28 -1.59 -6.83 21.57
C THR A 28 -0.31 -7.39 20.95
N GLU A 29 -0.36 -7.99 19.76
CA GLU A 29 0.83 -8.43 19.01
C GLU A 29 1.23 -7.45 17.90
N ILE A 30 1.15 -6.15 18.18
CA ILE A 30 2.06 -5.22 17.51
C ILE A 30 3.42 -5.51 18.13
N SER A 31 4.07 -6.56 17.61
CA SER A 31 5.43 -6.96 17.94
C SER A 31 6.23 -5.68 18.09
N THR A 32 6.71 -5.45 19.30
CA THR A 32 7.71 -4.44 19.68
C THR A 32 8.96 -4.70 18.86
N ARG A 33 8.89 -4.45 17.55
CA ARG A 33 10.01 -4.56 16.64
C ARG A 33 10.74 -3.25 16.75
N SER A 34 11.56 -3.23 17.79
CA SER A 34 12.83 -2.54 17.93
C SER A 34 13.02 -1.39 16.94
N SER A 35 13.12 -0.20 17.51
CA SER A 35 13.51 1.10 16.94
C SER A 35 14.78 1.00 16.08
N LYS A 36 14.69 0.32 14.93
CA LYS A 36 15.77 0.28 13.95
C LYS A 36 15.78 1.63 13.24
N THR A 37 16.81 2.42 13.52
CA THR A 37 17.17 3.57 12.72
C THR A 37 17.46 3.05 11.30
N THR A 38 16.75 3.57 10.31
CA THR A 38 17.03 3.24 8.90
C THR A 38 18.51 3.50 8.63
N THR A 39 19.24 2.52 8.10
CA THR A 39 20.67 2.69 7.80
C THR A 39 20.83 3.10 6.33
N ARG A 40 21.86 3.91 5.99
CA ARG A 40 22.16 4.32 4.60
C ARG A 40 22.13 3.16 3.58
N PRO A 41 22.85 2.03 3.79
CA PRO A 41 22.79 0.89 2.88
C PRO A 41 21.40 0.23 2.76
N GLU A 42 20.54 0.33 3.78
CA GLU A 42 19.16 -0.17 3.67
C GLU A 42 18.33 0.71 2.74
N VAL A 43 18.52 2.03 2.81
CA VAL A 43 17.86 2.99 1.90
C VAL A 43 18.34 2.78 0.47
N ASP A 44 19.65 2.62 0.26
CA ASP A 44 20.20 2.33 -1.06
C ASP A 44 19.62 1.05 -1.63
N LYS A 45 19.61 -0.05 -0.85
CA LYS A 45 18.99 -1.32 -1.27
C LYS A 45 17.50 -1.16 -1.58
N ALA A 46 16.77 -0.39 -0.78
CA ALA A 46 15.36 -0.14 -1.00
C ALA A 46 15.12 0.59 -2.33
N ILE A 47 15.88 1.65 -2.61
CA ILE A 47 15.81 2.40 -3.88
C ILE A 47 16.09 1.49 -5.08
N HIS A 48 17.12 0.63 -4.99
CA HIS A 48 17.43 -0.33 -6.05
C HIS A 48 16.35 -1.40 -6.24
N SER A 49 15.64 -1.78 -5.17
CA SER A 49 14.57 -2.78 -5.21
C SER A 49 13.27 -2.30 -5.86
N ILE A 50 13.11 -1.00 -6.08
CA ILE A 50 11.91 -0.43 -6.73
C ILE A 50 11.77 -1.02 -8.15
N LYS A 51 10.56 -1.35 -8.59
CA LYS A 51 10.32 -1.86 -9.95
C LYS A 51 10.25 -0.69 -10.94
N ASN A 52 10.87 -0.85 -12.12
CA ASN A 52 10.78 0.13 -13.21
C ASN A 52 9.40 0.06 -13.90
N ASN A 53 9.07 1.05 -14.74
CA ASN A 53 7.79 1.14 -15.44
C ASN A 53 6.56 1.13 -14.53
N LYS A 54 6.69 1.65 -13.30
CA LYS A 54 5.53 1.98 -12.46
C LYS A 54 5.05 3.38 -12.81
N SER A 55 3.73 3.57 -12.68
CA SER A 55 3.11 4.88 -12.80
C SER A 55 3.82 5.87 -11.88
N ALA A 56 4.03 7.08 -12.37
CA ALA A 56 4.57 8.16 -11.56
C ALA A 56 3.67 8.37 -10.33
N SER A 57 4.30 8.82 -9.23
CA SER A 57 3.55 9.33 -8.08
C SER A 57 2.68 10.52 -8.48
N THR A 58 1.82 10.98 -7.57
CA THR A 58 1.09 12.25 -7.68
C THR A 58 2.00 13.41 -8.08
N ASP A 59 3.25 13.37 -7.64
CA ASP A 59 4.30 14.36 -7.92
C ASP A 59 4.93 14.25 -9.33
N GLY A 60 4.51 13.31 -10.16
CA GLY A 60 5.09 13.09 -11.50
C GLY A 60 6.48 12.42 -11.48
N ILE A 61 6.99 12.05 -10.31
CA ILE A 61 8.30 11.40 -10.18
C ILE A 61 8.18 9.91 -10.49
N HIS A 62 8.88 9.48 -11.55
CA HIS A 62 9.01 8.07 -11.91
C HIS A 62 10.03 7.34 -11.02
N PRO A 63 9.84 6.03 -10.79
CA PRO A 63 10.76 5.22 -10.00
C PRO A 63 12.18 5.14 -10.59
N GLU A 64 12.32 5.35 -11.90
CA GLU A 64 13.61 5.35 -12.60
C GLU A 64 14.46 6.55 -12.21
N LEU A 65 13.83 7.71 -11.98
CA LEU A 65 14.52 8.92 -11.52
C LEU A 65 15.12 8.70 -10.13
N LEU A 66 14.41 7.98 -9.26
CA LEU A 66 14.91 7.67 -7.92
C LEU A 66 16.17 6.79 -7.97
N LYS A 67 16.27 5.90 -8.97
CA LYS A 67 17.45 5.05 -9.15
C LYS A 67 18.65 5.79 -9.74
N THR A 68 18.41 6.78 -10.59
CA THR A 68 19.47 7.54 -11.27
C THR A 68 19.92 8.78 -10.49
N ALA A 69 19.18 9.20 -9.45
CA ALA A 69 19.45 10.42 -8.68
C ALA A 69 20.79 10.42 -7.90
N GLY A 70 21.43 9.25 -7.73
CA GLY A 70 22.78 9.13 -7.18
C GLY A 70 22.88 9.29 -5.66
N GLU A 71 24.11 9.25 -5.13
CA GLU A 71 24.36 9.17 -3.68
C GLU A 71 23.90 10.42 -2.91
N SER A 72 24.04 11.61 -3.50
CA SER A 72 23.60 12.87 -2.90
C SER A 72 22.11 12.84 -2.57
N PHE A 73 21.29 12.31 -3.48
CA PHE A 73 19.86 12.12 -3.27
C PHE A 73 19.61 11.10 -2.14
N ASN A 74 20.27 9.94 -2.19
CA ASN A 74 20.09 8.90 -1.18
C ASN A 74 20.42 9.38 0.23
N ARG A 75 21.43 10.27 0.37
CA ARG A 75 21.77 10.90 1.65
C ARG A 75 20.66 11.81 2.17
N ILE A 76 20.11 12.66 1.31
CA ILE A 76 18.99 13.55 1.67
C ILE A 76 17.75 12.72 2.00
N PHE A 77 17.47 11.69 1.20
CA PHE A 77 16.33 10.81 1.40
C PHE A 77 16.41 10.06 2.72
N HIS A 78 17.59 9.56 3.09
CA HIS A 78 17.85 8.93 4.39
C HIS A 78 17.63 9.91 5.57
N ASP A 79 18.06 11.15 5.45
CA ASP A 79 17.82 12.18 6.49
C ASP A 79 16.32 12.49 6.65
N ILE A 80 15.60 12.63 5.54
CA ILE A 80 14.14 12.82 5.54
C ILE A 80 13.43 11.64 6.23
N LEU A 81 13.78 10.40 5.85
CA LEU A 81 13.20 9.20 6.47
C LEU A 81 13.49 9.14 7.97
N THR A 82 14.71 9.49 8.37
CA THR A 82 15.11 9.53 9.79
C THR A 82 14.29 10.56 10.56
N LYS A 83 14.09 11.74 9.99
CA LYS A 83 13.25 12.81 10.57
C LYS A 83 11.79 12.39 10.70
N ILE A 84 11.20 11.78 9.66
CA ILE A 84 9.83 11.26 9.69
C ILE A 84 9.69 10.19 10.77
N TRP A 85 10.65 9.27 10.85
CA TRP A 85 10.63 8.19 11.83
C TRP A 85 10.76 8.67 13.28
N SER A 86 11.57 9.70 13.51
CA SER A 86 11.74 10.34 14.82
C SER A 86 10.50 11.16 15.22
N SER A 87 9.95 11.93 14.28
CA SER A 87 8.77 12.78 14.48
C SER A 87 7.48 11.97 14.69
N LYS A 88 7.42 10.72 14.20
CA LYS A 88 6.21 9.88 14.17
C LYS A 88 5.00 10.55 13.50
N LYS A 89 5.23 11.60 12.71
CA LYS A 89 4.22 12.31 11.93
C LYS A 89 4.38 11.95 10.47
N MET A 90 3.33 11.37 9.91
CA MET A 90 3.22 11.10 8.48
C MET A 90 2.78 12.38 7.77
N SER A 91 3.29 12.62 6.56
CA SER A 91 2.82 13.75 5.75
C SER A 91 1.35 13.53 5.38
N GLN A 92 0.53 14.59 5.44
CA GLN A 92 -0.85 14.53 4.97
C GLN A 92 -0.93 14.18 3.48
N GLU A 93 0.09 14.51 2.71
CA GLU A 93 0.18 14.21 1.29
C GLU A 93 0.18 12.70 1.00
N TRP A 94 0.69 11.88 1.93
CA TRP A 94 0.69 10.43 1.78
C TRP A 94 -0.72 9.82 1.94
N ASN A 95 -1.69 10.63 2.37
CA ASN A 95 -3.10 10.24 2.40
C ASN A 95 -3.80 10.52 1.06
N LEU A 96 -3.14 11.18 0.11
CA LEU A 96 -3.68 11.39 -1.22
C LEU A 96 -3.35 10.19 -2.12
N SER A 97 -4.33 9.74 -2.90
CA SER A 97 -4.12 8.70 -3.91
C SER A 97 -4.84 9.08 -5.20
N ILE A 98 -4.17 8.85 -6.34
CA ILE A 98 -4.79 9.00 -7.65
C ILE A 98 -5.53 7.70 -7.97
N ILE A 99 -6.85 7.78 -8.05
CA ILE A 99 -7.68 6.65 -8.49
C ILE A 99 -7.69 6.63 -10.02
N CYS A 100 -6.98 5.67 -10.61
CA CYS A 100 -7.02 5.42 -12.05
C CYS A 100 -7.93 4.20 -12.33
N PRO A 101 -9.16 4.39 -12.83
CA PRO A 101 -10.02 3.26 -13.18
C PRO A 101 -9.37 2.44 -14.30
N VAL A 102 -9.12 1.15 -14.04
CA VAL A 102 -8.59 0.20 -15.03
C VAL A 102 -9.72 -0.70 -15.50
N PHE A 103 -10.09 -0.56 -16.77
CA PHE A 103 -11.15 -1.37 -17.36
C PHE A 103 -10.63 -2.77 -17.70
N LYS A 104 -11.07 -3.77 -16.94
CA LYS A 104 -10.86 -5.18 -17.29
C LYS A 104 -11.95 -5.58 -18.29
N ASN A 105 -11.55 -5.92 -19.52
CA ASN A 105 -12.41 -6.48 -20.59
C ASN A 105 -13.28 -5.50 -21.41
N GLY A 106 -12.88 -4.23 -21.57
CA GLY A 106 -13.47 -3.35 -22.59
C GLY A 106 -14.87 -2.80 -22.29
N ILE A 107 -15.37 -2.91 -21.06
CA ILE A 107 -16.62 -2.24 -20.66
C ILE A 107 -16.28 -0.80 -20.28
N GLU A 108 -16.43 0.12 -21.23
CA GLU A 108 -16.38 1.57 -21.02
C GLU A 108 -17.59 1.98 -20.17
N VAL A 109 -17.36 2.29 -18.90
CA VAL A 109 -18.38 3.00 -18.12
C VAL A 109 -18.13 4.48 -18.32
N ARG A 110 -18.93 5.11 -19.18
CA ARG A 110 -18.96 6.56 -19.31
C ARG A 110 -19.36 7.14 -17.96
N LEU A 111 -18.41 7.74 -17.25
CA LEU A 111 -18.73 8.56 -16.08
C LEU A 111 -19.58 9.73 -16.61
N ARG A 112 -20.90 9.62 -16.43
CA ARG A 112 -21.81 10.75 -16.62
C ARG A 112 -21.48 11.76 -15.52
N PRO A 113 -21.25 13.04 -15.84
CA PRO A 113 -21.31 14.07 -14.83
C PRO A 113 -22.67 13.95 -14.14
N THR A 114 -22.68 13.83 -12.81
CA THR A 114 -23.90 14.05 -12.04
C THR A 114 -24.26 15.50 -12.24
N GLU A 115 -25.27 15.74 -13.08
CA GLU A 115 -25.97 17.00 -13.17
C GLU A 115 -26.35 17.40 -11.74
N GLU A 116 -25.82 18.52 -11.27
CA GLU A 116 -26.22 19.16 -10.02
C GLU A 116 -27.70 19.54 -10.14
N SER A 117 -28.54 18.87 -9.36
CA SER A 117 -29.93 19.24 -9.16
C SER A 117 -29.98 20.64 -8.54
N THR A 118 -30.49 21.59 -9.34
CA THR A 118 -30.99 22.90 -8.86
C THR A 118 -32.11 22.71 -7.83
#